data_AF-A0A1M6BBJ5-F1
#
_entry.id   AF-A0A1M6BBJ5-F1
#
_cell.length_a   1.000
_cell.length_b   1.000
_cell.length_c   1.000
_cell.angle_alpha   90.00
_cell.angle_beta   90.00
_cell.angle_gamma   90.00
#
_symmetry.space_group_name_H-M   'P 1'
#
loop_
_entity.id
_entity.type
_entity.pdbx_description
1 polymer ?
#
loop_
_entity_poly.entity_id
_entity_poly.type
_entity_poly.pdbx_seq_one_letter_code
_entity_poly.pdbx_strand_id
1 'polypeptide(L)'
;MNLLTVENISKSFGELVLFSDISFGINKDQKIAFIAKNGSGKTSILNILSGKDTPDTGQVNSRKGIRISFLEQEPDLDPNLTIEETIFASDNEVLKVIRNYEKALARPEEEDAYQKAFEAMERFDAWDFETQYKQILSRLKLDDINLKVNLLSGGQKKRIALANALINRPDLLVLDEPTNHLDLEMIEWLEQYFAKENITLFMVTHDRYFLERVCNEIIELDNGQLYSYKGNYSYYLEKKEARLEQEATEQHKSKLLFKKELDWMRKQPKARTTKSKSRIDDFQDIKEKASKRRTEHQVQLEINMERMGSKILELHKISKSFPNKPILDKFEYNFLKGERIGIIGKNGTGKSTFLNILTGKDEPDSGKVIIGDTIKFGYYTQAGIKIKEGQKVIDVIREFGDYIPLMKGRQISAQQLLERFLFDRKKQYDFVEKLSGGERKRLYLCTILIQNPNFLILDEPTNDLDIVTLNVLESFLLDFPGCLLVVSHDRYFMDKIVDHLFVFRGKAEVEDFPGNYSDFRAYEDSTEQENKTAKEKSGDNKNQKNTWKEENTANKLTFQEQKEYKQLEKDIQKLETKKSALQNMFLDPSLSGEEISKLSIELTEINNAIDLKSERWFELADIRDN
;
A
#
# COMPACT_ATOMS: atom_id res chain seq x y z
N MET A 1 25.85 10.31 -12.99
CA MET A 1 27.14 10.04 -12.30
C MET A 1 27.00 8.72 -11.57
N ASN A 2 27.86 7.72 -11.79
CA ASN A 2 27.74 6.43 -11.12
C ASN A 2 28.24 6.51 -9.67
N LEU A 3 27.47 6.00 -8.71
CA LEU A 3 27.78 5.97 -7.29
C LEU A 3 28.22 4.57 -6.83
N LEU A 4 27.51 3.54 -7.28
CA LEU A 4 27.74 2.16 -6.86
C LEU A 4 27.48 1.21 -8.04
N THR A 5 28.40 0.29 -8.28
CA THR A 5 28.26 -0.76 -9.31
C THR A 5 28.31 -2.12 -8.66
N VAL A 6 27.34 -2.95 -8.96
CA VAL A 6 27.26 -4.35 -8.54
C VAL A 6 27.58 -5.23 -9.75
N GLU A 7 28.59 -6.08 -9.64
CA GLU A 7 29.06 -6.92 -10.73
C GLU A 7 29.05 -8.40 -10.33
N ASN A 8 28.21 -9.17 -11.01
CA ASN A 8 28.08 -10.63 -10.94
C ASN A 8 28.02 -11.18 -9.51
N ILE A 9 27.22 -10.54 -8.65
CA ILE A 9 27.08 -10.99 -7.28
C ILE A 9 26.20 -12.23 -7.19
N SER A 10 26.64 -13.19 -6.37
CA SER A 10 25.85 -14.35 -5.98
C SER A 10 25.86 -14.51 -4.47
N LYS A 11 24.76 -15.01 -3.92
CA LYS A 11 24.66 -15.33 -2.50
C LYS A 11 23.84 -16.60 -2.29
N SER A 12 24.37 -17.47 -1.47
CA SER A 12 23.77 -18.73 -1.07
C SER A 12 23.72 -18.85 0.45
N PHE A 13 22.67 -19.47 0.96
CA PHE A 13 22.52 -19.77 2.39
C PHE A 13 22.31 -21.28 2.55
N GLY A 14 23.38 -22.00 2.86
CA GLY A 14 23.38 -23.47 2.83
C GLY A 14 23.13 -23.99 1.41
N GLU A 15 22.10 -24.83 1.23
CA GLU A 15 21.71 -25.35 -0.09
C GLU A 15 20.79 -24.39 -0.88
N LEU A 16 20.31 -23.32 -0.25
CA LEU A 16 19.38 -22.38 -0.87
C LEU A 16 20.15 -21.25 -1.57
N VAL A 17 20.15 -21.25 -2.90
CA VAL A 17 20.66 -20.12 -3.69
C VAL A 17 19.62 -19.00 -3.65
N LEU A 18 19.98 -17.84 -3.08
CA LEU A 18 19.08 -16.68 -3.04
C LEU A 18 19.04 -15.99 -4.39
N PHE A 19 20.23 -15.74 -4.94
CA PHE A 19 20.42 -15.15 -6.26
C PHE A 19 21.82 -15.48 -6.81
N SER A 20 21.92 -15.46 -8.14
CA SER A 20 23.13 -15.80 -8.88
C SER A 20 23.37 -14.81 -10.01
N ASP A 21 24.62 -14.39 -10.20
CA ASP A 21 25.10 -13.58 -11.32
C ASP A 21 24.31 -12.27 -11.54
N ILE A 22 24.01 -11.57 -10.45
CA ILE A 22 23.30 -10.30 -10.50
C ILE A 22 24.27 -9.14 -10.78
N SER A 23 23.90 -8.28 -11.75
CA SER A 23 24.63 -7.05 -12.07
C SER A 23 23.68 -5.87 -12.24
N PHE A 24 23.97 -4.74 -11.59
CA PHE A 24 23.26 -3.47 -11.77
C PHE A 24 24.10 -2.29 -11.29
N GLY A 25 23.76 -1.08 -11.73
CA GLY A 25 24.44 0.16 -11.31
C GLY A 25 23.45 1.15 -10.71
N ILE A 26 23.93 1.93 -9.73
CA ILE A 26 23.18 3.01 -9.09
C ILE A 26 23.86 4.33 -9.43
N ASN A 27 23.15 5.18 -10.16
CA ASN A 27 23.57 6.53 -10.48
C ASN A 27 23.00 7.56 -9.51
N LYS A 28 23.71 8.68 -9.38
CA LYS A 28 23.27 9.86 -8.64
C LYS A 28 21.86 10.27 -9.08
N ASP A 29 21.04 10.62 -8.09
CA ASP A 29 19.65 11.10 -8.24
C ASP A 29 18.67 10.02 -8.75
N GLN A 30 19.10 8.76 -8.83
CA GLN A 30 18.20 7.64 -9.08
C GLN A 30 17.45 7.23 -7.80
N LYS A 31 16.16 6.99 -7.95
CA LYS A 31 15.26 6.51 -6.89
C LYS A 31 14.77 5.14 -7.32
N ILE A 32 15.56 4.14 -6.92
CA ILE A 32 15.41 2.75 -7.32
C ILE A 32 14.60 2.00 -6.26
N ALA A 33 13.55 1.32 -6.69
CA ALA A 33 12.89 0.32 -5.87
C ALA A 33 13.27 -1.09 -6.27
N PHE A 34 13.57 -1.93 -5.29
CA PHE A 34 13.86 -3.34 -5.46
C PHE A 34 12.65 -4.19 -5.06
N ILE A 35 12.06 -4.86 -6.05
CA ILE A 35 10.89 -5.73 -5.89
C ILE A 35 11.34 -7.18 -6.05
N ALA A 36 11.07 -8.00 -5.04
CA ALA A 36 11.29 -9.44 -5.11
C ALA A 36 10.21 -10.18 -4.31
N LYS A 37 10.13 -11.50 -4.50
CA LYS A 37 9.30 -12.36 -3.64
C LYS A 37 9.96 -12.51 -2.26
N ASN A 38 9.15 -12.80 -1.24
CA ASN A 38 9.71 -13.09 0.09
C ASN A 38 10.59 -14.35 0.06
N GLY A 39 11.75 -14.27 0.71
CA GLY A 39 12.76 -15.33 0.68
C GLY A 39 13.72 -15.28 -0.51
N SER A 40 13.61 -14.31 -1.42
CA SER A 40 14.55 -14.13 -2.55
C SER A 40 15.85 -13.38 -2.18
N GLY A 41 16.08 -13.05 -0.91
CA GLY A 41 17.31 -12.40 -0.44
C GLY A 41 17.32 -10.87 -0.51
N LYS A 42 16.16 -10.19 -0.43
CA LYS A 42 16.06 -8.70 -0.39
C LYS A 42 17.00 -8.07 0.64
N THR A 43 16.84 -8.45 1.91
CA THR A 43 17.66 -7.94 3.01
C THR A 43 19.13 -8.32 2.83
N SER A 44 19.43 -9.49 2.27
CA SER A 44 20.81 -9.88 1.94
C SER A 44 21.44 -8.96 0.89
N ILE A 45 20.70 -8.54 -0.15
CA ILE A 45 21.17 -7.57 -1.13
C ILE A 45 21.42 -6.21 -0.47
N LEU A 46 20.51 -5.75 0.39
CA LEU A 46 20.67 -4.48 1.11
C LEU A 46 21.89 -4.50 2.04
N ASN A 47 22.13 -5.61 2.74
CA ASN A 47 23.30 -5.81 3.59
C ASN A 47 24.61 -5.81 2.79
N ILE A 48 24.61 -6.40 1.59
CA ILE A 48 25.75 -6.38 0.67
C ILE A 48 25.99 -4.96 0.13
N LEU A 49 24.94 -4.22 -0.23
CA LEU A 49 25.05 -2.83 -0.71
C LEU A 49 25.54 -1.86 0.37
N SER A 50 25.18 -2.09 1.62
CA SER A 50 25.61 -1.29 2.78
C SER A 50 26.97 -1.69 3.33
N GLY A 51 27.57 -2.77 2.84
CA GLY A 51 28.88 -3.27 3.28
C GLY A 51 28.86 -4.05 4.60
N LYS A 52 27.68 -4.40 5.12
CA LYS A 52 27.52 -5.24 6.32
C LYS A 52 27.72 -6.73 6.03
N ASP A 53 27.46 -7.16 4.80
CA ASP A 53 27.68 -8.54 4.34
C ASP A 53 28.53 -8.56 3.07
N THR A 54 29.20 -9.68 2.81
CA THR A 54 30.04 -9.89 1.63
C THR A 54 29.35 -10.86 0.67
N PRO A 55 29.39 -10.60 -0.65
CA PRO A 55 28.87 -11.56 -1.62
C PRO A 55 29.78 -12.81 -1.70
N ASP A 56 29.23 -13.95 -2.11
CA ASP A 56 30.01 -15.20 -2.25
C ASP A 56 30.88 -15.16 -3.52
N THR A 57 30.33 -14.56 -4.59
CA THR A 57 31.03 -14.29 -5.86
C THR A 57 30.76 -12.87 -6.30
N GLY A 58 31.60 -12.33 -7.19
CA GLY A 58 31.43 -10.97 -7.70
C GLY A 58 31.95 -9.91 -6.73
N GLN A 59 31.64 -8.65 -7.03
CA GLN A 59 32.10 -7.51 -6.23
C GLN A 59 31.12 -6.34 -6.28
N VAL A 60 31.15 -5.54 -5.21
CA VAL A 60 30.43 -4.27 -5.12
C VAL A 60 31.46 -3.15 -5.09
N ASN A 61 31.46 -2.33 -6.13
CA ASN A 61 32.37 -1.20 -6.29
C ASN A 61 31.63 0.10 -5.99
N SER A 62 31.93 0.71 -4.84
CA SER A 62 31.45 2.04 -4.49
C SER A 62 32.46 3.12 -4.89
N ARG A 63 31.95 4.30 -5.26
CA ARG A 63 32.81 5.45 -5.51
C ARG A 63 33.49 5.89 -4.20
N LYS A 64 34.79 6.20 -4.26
CA LYS A 64 35.54 6.65 -3.07
C LYS A 64 34.95 7.94 -2.49
N GLY A 65 34.75 7.94 -1.17
CA GLY A 65 34.29 9.11 -0.40
C GLY A 65 32.77 9.33 -0.37
N ILE A 66 31.97 8.39 -0.89
CA ILE A 66 30.50 8.48 -0.75
C ILE A 66 30.05 8.10 0.66
N ARG A 67 29.04 8.78 1.17
CA ARG A 67 28.36 8.43 2.42
C ARG A 67 27.13 7.58 2.11
N ILE A 68 27.15 6.32 2.53
CA ILE A 68 26.01 5.41 2.44
C ILE A 68 25.35 5.34 3.81
N SER A 69 24.03 5.54 3.87
CA SER A 69 23.25 5.28 5.08
C SER A 69 22.29 4.13 4.83
N PHE A 70 22.13 3.26 5.83
CA PHE A 70 21.28 2.09 5.76
C PHE A 70 20.27 2.09 6.89
N LEU A 71 18.98 2.01 6.53
CA LEU A 71 17.88 1.78 7.46
C LEU A 71 17.48 0.31 7.43
N GLU A 72 17.73 -0.38 8.53
CA GLU A 72 17.34 -1.77 8.74
C GLU A 72 15.85 -1.91 9.06
N GLN A 73 15.30 -3.08 8.77
CA GLN A 73 13.91 -3.43 9.10
C GLN A 73 13.66 -3.37 10.61
N GLU A 74 14.58 -3.92 11.40
CA GLU A 74 14.62 -3.82 12.86
C GLU A 74 15.85 -3.02 13.27
N PRO A 75 15.70 -1.76 13.70
CA PRO A 75 16.84 -0.93 14.04
C PRO A 75 17.61 -1.46 15.25
N ASP A 76 18.92 -1.68 15.07
CA ASP A 76 19.84 -1.95 16.17
C ASP A 76 20.20 -0.64 16.89
N LEU A 77 19.42 -0.30 17.91
CA LEU A 77 19.62 0.88 18.76
C LEU A 77 19.97 0.43 20.17
N ASP A 78 20.99 1.06 20.77
CA ASP A 78 21.38 0.76 22.16
C ASP A 78 20.22 1.10 23.12
N PRO A 79 19.68 0.10 23.86
CA PRO A 79 18.52 0.31 24.73
C PRO A 79 18.80 1.24 25.91
N ASN A 80 20.07 1.49 26.25
CA ASN A 80 20.45 2.30 27.41
C ASN A 80 20.54 3.79 27.12
N LEU A 81 20.70 4.17 25.84
CA LEU A 81 20.84 5.56 25.42
C LEU A 81 19.49 6.28 25.38
N THR A 82 19.53 7.60 25.51
CA THR A 82 18.37 8.45 25.19
C THR A 82 18.22 8.64 23.67
N ILE A 83 17.07 9.14 23.23
CA ILE A 83 16.86 9.50 21.81
C ILE A 83 17.95 10.48 21.35
N GLU A 84 18.20 11.52 22.14
CA GLU A 84 19.23 12.52 21.90
C GLU A 84 20.62 11.86 21.76
N GLU A 85 21.02 11.05 22.74
CA GLU A 85 22.32 10.37 22.74
C GLU A 85 22.47 9.42 21.56
N THR A 86 21.40 8.75 21.15
CA THR A 86 21.39 7.84 20.00
C THR A 86 21.62 8.60 18.69
N ILE A 87 21.09 9.82 18.58
CA ILE A 87 21.31 10.65 17.39
C ILE A 87 22.74 11.19 17.38
N PHE A 88 23.24 11.69 18.52
CA PHE A 88 24.61 12.19 18.66
C PHE A 88 25.68 11.09 18.67
N ALA A 89 25.31 9.82 18.84
CA ALA A 89 26.22 8.68 18.72
C ALA A 89 26.64 8.42 17.27
N SER A 90 25.96 9.02 16.28
CA SER A 90 26.35 8.90 14.88
C SER A 90 27.71 9.56 14.60
N ASP A 91 28.45 9.04 13.62
CA ASP A 91 29.81 9.48 13.26
C ASP A 91 29.89 10.87 12.62
N ASN A 92 28.85 11.68 12.71
CA ASN A 92 28.78 12.98 12.09
C ASN A 92 29.54 14.02 12.92
N GLU A 93 30.61 14.59 12.33
CA GLU A 93 31.42 15.63 12.96
C GLU A 93 30.59 16.88 13.31
N VAL A 94 29.61 17.24 12.48
CA VAL A 94 28.74 18.42 12.72
C VAL A 94 27.89 18.24 13.96
N LEU A 95 27.36 17.03 14.20
CA LEU A 95 26.60 16.72 15.42
C LEU A 95 27.46 16.80 16.68
N LYS A 96 28.74 16.40 16.60
CA LYS A 96 29.69 16.56 17.72
C LYS A 96 29.95 18.03 18.04
N VAL A 97 30.04 18.88 17.01
CA VAL A 97 30.19 20.33 17.16
C VAL A 97 28.97 20.94 17.85
N ILE A 98 27.76 20.59 17.40
CA ILE A 98 26.49 21.06 18.02
C ILE A 98 26.42 20.62 19.49
N ARG A 99 26.72 19.36 19.79
CA ARG A 99 26.71 18.86 21.17
C ARG A 99 27.71 19.59 22.07
N ASN A 100 28.89 19.91 21.55
CA ASN A 100 29.89 20.66 22.29
C ASN A 100 29.43 22.10 22.56
N TYR A 101 28.75 22.72 21.58
CA TYR A 101 28.14 24.03 21.73
C TYR A 101 27.03 24.02 22.80
N GLU A 102 26.11 23.06 22.76
CA GLU A 102 25.03 22.93 23.77
C GLU A 102 25.60 22.71 25.19
N LYS A 103 26.66 21.89 25.31
CA LYS A 103 27.36 21.69 26.60
C LYS A 103 28.05 22.96 27.10
N ALA A 104 28.68 23.74 26.21
CA ALA A 104 29.30 25.00 26.57
C ALA A 104 28.25 26.04 26.99
N LEU A 105 27.07 26.03 26.34
CA LEU A 105 25.97 26.93 26.67
C LEU A 105 25.35 26.62 28.05
N ALA A 106 25.34 25.35 28.46
CA ALA A 106 24.94 24.92 29.79
C ALA A 106 25.97 25.28 30.90
N ARG A 107 27.20 25.69 30.53
CA ARG A 107 28.28 26.10 31.44
C ARG A 107 28.87 27.46 31.03
N PRO A 108 28.11 28.56 31.22
CA PRO A 108 28.51 29.88 30.76
C PRO A 108 29.75 30.46 31.48
N GLU A 109 30.26 29.80 32.52
CA GLU A 109 31.46 30.22 33.25
C GLU A 109 32.78 29.92 32.51
N GLU A 110 32.75 29.09 31.47
CA GLU A 110 33.93 28.72 30.65
C GLU A 110 33.94 29.46 29.30
N GLU A 111 34.28 30.76 29.28
CA GLU A 111 34.30 31.60 28.07
C GLU A 111 35.14 31.02 26.92
N ASP A 112 36.32 30.46 27.22
CA ASP A 112 37.22 29.86 26.21
C ASP A 112 36.60 28.64 25.51
N ALA A 113 35.79 27.86 26.23
CA ALA A 113 35.12 26.68 25.68
C ALA A 113 33.94 27.09 24.79
N TYR A 114 33.18 28.11 25.20
CA TYR A 114 32.11 28.69 24.41
C TYR A 114 32.62 29.28 23.10
N GLN A 115 33.70 30.08 23.14
CA GLN A 115 34.22 30.74 21.95
C GLN A 115 34.76 29.73 20.92
N LYS A 116 35.47 28.68 21.37
CA LYS A 116 35.91 27.57 20.50
C LYS A 116 34.73 26.82 19.89
N ALA A 117 33.67 26.59 20.65
CA ALA A 117 32.48 25.91 20.14
C ALA A 117 31.72 26.79 19.13
N PHE A 118 31.62 28.10 19.37
CA PHE A 118 31.01 29.05 18.46
C PHE A 118 31.74 29.13 17.12
N GLU A 119 33.08 29.27 17.14
CA GLU A 119 33.91 29.27 15.92
C GLU A 119 33.78 27.94 15.15
N ALA A 120 33.67 26.81 15.87
CA ALA A 120 33.44 25.51 15.25
C ALA A 120 32.06 25.42 14.59
N MET A 121 31.00 25.97 15.22
CA MET A 121 29.66 26.02 14.62
C MET A 121 29.67 26.80 13.30
N GLU A 122 30.38 27.92 13.25
CA GLU A 122 30.49 28.76 12.06
C GLU A 122 31.32 28.09 10.96
N ARG A 123 32.43 27.43 11.32
CA ARG A 123 33.30 26.71 10.38
C ARG A 123 32.59 25.56 9.65
N PHE A 124 31.72 24.83 10.35
CA PHE A 124 31.03 23.65 9.82
C PHE A 124 29.61 23.97 9.32
N ASP A 125 29.22 25.25 9.29
CA ASP A 125 27.87 25.69 8.92
C ASP A 125 26.78 24.94 9.72
N ALA A 126 27.06 24.75 11.00
CA ALA A 126 26.30 23.86 11.88
C ALA A 126 24.95 24.48 12.31
N TRP A 127 24.76 25.79 12.13
CA TRP A 127 23.50 26.49 12.46
C TRP A 127 22.34 26.08 11.55
N ASP A 128 22.59 26.04 10.25
CA ASP A 128 21.62 25.57 9.26
C ASP A 128 21.33 24.07 9.48
N PHE A 129 22.36 23.32 9.82
CA PHE A 129 22.23 21.90 10.15
C PHE A 129 21.38 21.68 11.42
N GLU A 130 21.60 22.44 12.49
CA GLU A 130 20.85 22.36 13.74
C GLU A 130 19.35 22.68 13.52
N THR A 131 19.07 23.69 12.70
CA THR A 131 17.70 24.06 12.34
C THR A 131 17.00 22.93 11.58
N GLN A 132 17.67 22.35 10.57
CA GLN A 132 17.13 21.21 9.84
C GLN A 132 16.95 19.97 10.71
N TYR A 133 17.92 19.70 11.60
CA TYR A 133 17.87 18.63 12.59
C TYR A 133 16.61 18.74 13.45
N LYS A 134 16.36 19.91 14.05
CA LYS A 134 15.16 20.18 14.86
C LYS A 134 13.87 20.06 14.04
N GLN A 135 13.88 20.49 12.79
CA GLN A 135 12.73 20.34 11.88
C GLN A 135 12.42 18.87 11.60
N ILE A 136 13.43 18.04 11.28
CA ILE A 136 13.25 16.61 11.01
C ILE A 136 12.70 15.90 12.26
N LEU A 137 13.26 16.15 13.44
CA LEU A 137 12.77 15.55 14.69
C LEU A 137 11.33 15.94 15.02
N SER A 138 11.01 17.23 14.88
CA SER A 138 9.66 17.73 15.11
C SER A 138 8.65 17.11 14.13
N ARG A 139 9.01 16.98 12.85
CA ARG A 139 8.16 16.31 11.85
C ARG A 139 7.97 14.83 12.16
N LEU A 140 9.01 14.15 12.64
CA LEU A 140 8.95 12.76 13.09
C LEU A 140 8.24 12.56 14.44
N LYS A 141 7.78 13.65 15.08
CA LYS A 141 7.08 13.65 16.39
C LYS A 141 7.93 13.01 17.49
N LEU A 142 9.24 13.30 17.47
CA LEU A 142 10.19 12.90 18.50
C LEU A 142 10.42 14.08 19.46
N ASP A 143 9.36 14.49 20.15
CA ASP A 143 9.37 15.72 20.95
C ASP A 143 10.12 15.56 22.29
N ASP A 144 10.12 14.34 22.86
CA ASP A 144 10.78 14.05 24.14
C ASP A 144 12.10 13.31 23.90
N ILE A 145 13.14 14.08 23.60
CA ILE A 145 14.48 13.61 23.26
C ILE A 145 15.23 12.94 24.45
N ASN A 146 14.73 13.11 25.67
CA ASN A 146 15.33 12.56 26.89
C ASN A 146 14.82 11.15 27.24
N LEU A 147 13.81 10.65 26.53
CA LEU A 147 13.31 9.29 26.73
C LEU A 147 14.37 8.25 26.36
N LYS A 148 14.42 7.17 27.14
CA LYS A 148 15.28 6.02 26.86
C LYS A 148 14.71 5.14 25.76
N VAL A 149 15.60 4.60 24.92
CA VAL A 149 15.23 3.74 23.78
C VAL A 149 14.46 2.48 24.23
N ASN A 150 14.72 1.93 25.42
CA ASN A 150 14.03 0.75 25.92
C ASN A 150 12.52 0.92 26.16
N LEU A 151 12.04 2.14 26.41
CA LEU A 151 10.62 2.45 26.65
C LEU A 151 9.85 2.70 25.35
N LEU A 152 10.56 2.80 24.22
CA LEU A 152 9.96 3.16 22.94
C LEU A 152 9.30 1.96 22.26
N SER A 153 8.15 2.23 21.66
CA SER A 153 7.50 1.30 20.73
C SER A 153 8.37 1.05 19.48
N GLY A 154 8.16 -0.08 18.79
CA GLY A 154 8.90 -0.41 17.57
C GLY A 154 8.80 0.69 16.49
N GLY A 155 7.61 1.30 16.32
CA GLY A 155 7.42 2.42 15.40
C GLY A 155 8.21 3.67 15.79
N GLN A 156 8.34 3.97 17.08
CA GLN A 156 9.17 5.09 17.56
C GLN A 156 10.66 4.81 17.36
N LYS A 157 11.12 3.58 17.64
CA LYS A 157 12.51 3.16 17.35
C LYS A 157 12.83 3.32 15.86
N LYS A 158 11.90 2.93 14.99
CA LYS A 158 12.05 3.11 13.54
C LYS A 158 12.07 4.58 13.11
N ARG A 159 11.28 5.45 13.73
CA ARG A 159 11.35 6.90 13.51
C ARG A 159 12.71 7.48 13.88
N ILE A 160 13.32 7.03 14.97
CA ILE A 160 14.67 7.45 15.37
C ILE A 160 15.71 6.98 14.36
N ALA A 161 15.64 5.72 13.95
CA ALA A 161 16.56 5.17 12.97
C ALA A 161 16.45 5.91 11.62
N LEU A 162 15.23 6.24 11.20
CA LEU A 162 14.97 7.05 10.03
C LEU A 162 15.50 8.48 10.19
N ALA A 163 15.32 9.11 11.36
CA ALA A 163 15.91 10.41 11.67
C ALA A 163 17.43 10.36 11.49
N ASN A 164 18.09 9.38 12.10
CA ASN A 164 19.53 9.19 12.00
C ASN A 164 20.00 8.99 10.56
N ALA A 165 19.24 8.23 9.76
CA ALA A 165 19.58 8.01 8.36
C ALA A 165 19.49 9.30 7.52
N LEU A 166 18.48 10.14 7.79
CA LEU A 166 18.26 11.40 7.07
C LEU A 166 19.21 12.52 7.51
N ILE A 167 19.46 12.66 8.81
CA ILE A 167 20.30 13.71 9.40
C ILE A 167 21.74 13.64 8.86
N ASN A 168 22.24 12.43 8.58
CA ASN A 168 23.60 12.24 8.08
C ASN A 168 23.84 12.72 6.64
N ARG A 169 22.80 13.21 5.93
CA ARG A 169 22.84 13.65 4.53
C ARG A 169 23.66 12.69 3.64
N PRO A 170 23.21 11.42 3.51
CA PRO A 170 23.93 10.43 2.72
C PRO A 170 23.84 10.73 1.21
N ASP A 171 24.87 10.34 0.45
CA ASP A 171 24.85 10.37 -1.01
C ASP A 171 23.98 9.26 -1.61
N LEU A 172 23.92 8.11 -0.90
CA LEU A 172 23.08 6.97 -1.19
C LEU A 172 22.37 6.52 0.08
N LEU A 173 21.04 6.53 0.05
CA LEU A 173 20.20 6.04 1.13
C LEU A 173 19.64 4.66 0.75
N VAL A 174 19.91 3.67 1.60
CA VAL A 174 19.42 2.29 1.45
C VAL A 174 18.34 2.05 2.50
N LEU A 175 17.12 1.70 2.10
CA LEU A 175 15.98 1.51 3.02
C LEU A 175 15.35 0.12 2.89
N ASP A 176 15.21 -0.60 4.00
CA ASP A 176 14.41 -1.85 4.06
C ASP A 176 13.03 -1.58 4.66
N GLU A 177 11.97 -1.67 3.84
CA GLU A 177 10.56 -1.46 4.19
C GLU A 177 10.29 -0.23 5.06
N PRO A 178 10.69 1.00 4.63
CA PRO A 178 10.65 2.19 5.49
C PRO A 178 9.24 2.58 5.96
N THR A 179 8.21 2.22 5.20
CA THR A 179 6.80 2.54 5.47
C THR A 179 6.17 1.64 6.54
N ASN A 180 6.72 0.46 6.82
CA ASN A 180 6.13 -0.46 7.80
C ASN A 180 6.14 0.13 9.21
N HIS A 181 5.03 -0.04 9.93
CA HIS A 181 4.81 0.46 11.30
C HIS A 181 4.85 2.00 11.46
N LEU A 182 4.79 2.75 10.35
CA LEU A 182 4.59 4.19 10.38
C LEU A 182 3.09 4.53 10.32
N ASP A 183 2.74 5.67 10.92
CA ASP A 183 1.40 6.21 10.77
C ASP A 183 1.25 6.78 9.34
N LEU A 184 0.04 6.76 8.83
CA LEU A 184 -0.33 7.33 7.54
C LEU A 184 0.21 8.75 7.27
N GLU A 185 0.04 9.69 8.21
CA GLU A 185 0.55 11.07 8.10
C GLU A 185 2.08 11.09 7.89
N MET A 186 2.79 10.14 8.49
CA MET A 186 4.25 10.06 8.40
C MET A 186 4.71 9.46 7.07
N ILE A 187 3.96 8.48 6.55
CA ILE A 187 4.21 7.89 5.23
C ILE A 187 4.12 8.97 4.15
N GLU A 188 3.09 9.82 4.21
CA GLU A 188 2.92 10.92 3.26
C GLU A 188 3.99 12.00 3.38
N TRP A 189 4.38 12.35 4.62
CA TRP A 189 5.48 13.27 4.81
C TRP A 189 6.78 12.73 4.20
N LEU A 190 7.08 11.43 4.39
CA LEU A 190 8.23 10.78 3.78
C LEU A 190 8.16 10.79 2.26
N GLU A 191 7.00 10.48 1.70
CA GLU A 191 6.75 10.51 0.26
C GLU A 191 7.03 11.91 -0.31
N GLN A 192 6.48 12.96 0.30
CA GLN A 192 6.71 14.34 -0.11
C GLN A 192 8.17 14.78 0.04
N TYR A 193 8.82 14.35 1.13
CA TYR A 193 10.23 14.64 1.39
C TYR A 193 11.11 14.03 0.30
N PHE A 194 10.99 12.72 0.05
CA PHE A 194 11.78 12.07 -0.99
C PHE A 194 11.37 12.48 -2.40
N ALA A 195 10.14 12.91 -2.65
CA ALA A 195 9.76 13.45 -3.96
C ALA A 195 10.49 14.77 -4.27
N LYS A 196 10.61 15.66 -3.28
CA LYS A 196 11.24 16.99 -3.42
C LYS A 196 12.76 16.96 -3.38
N GLU A 197 13.33 16.11 -2.54
CA GLU A 197 14.78 16.06 -2.34
C GLU A 197 15.51 15.30 -3.47
N ASN A 198 16.69 15.80 -3.85
CA ASN A 198 17.59 15.19 -4.83
C ASN A 198 18.54 14.21 -4.14
N ILE A 199 17.97 13.14 -3.58
CA ILE A 199 18.70 12.08 -2.89
C ILE A 199 18.69 10.82 -3.77
N THR A 200 19.80 10.10 -3.82
CA THR A 200 19.85 8.77 -4.43
C THR A 200 19.29 7.76 -3.45
N LEU A 201 18.26 7.03 -3.87
CA LEU A 201 17.53 6.10 -3.03
C LEU A 201 17.59 4.69 -3.63
N PHE A 202 17.91 3.70 -2.80
CA PHE A 202 17.70 2.29 -3.09
C PHE A 202 16.84 1.71 -1.99
N MET A 203 15.60 1.34 -2.30
CA MET A 203 14.68 0.88 -1.27
C MET A 203 13.96 -0.40 -1.63
N VAL A 204 13.61 -1.16 -0.60
CA VAL A 204 12.64 -2.26 -0.68
C VAL A 204 11.38 -1.76 0.00
N THR A 205 10.25 -1.77 -0.70
CA THR A 205 8.97 -1.43 -0.08
C THR A 205 7.82 -2.18 -0.74
N HIS A 206 6.78 -2.43 0.04
CA HIS A 206 5.49 -2.93 -0.43
C HIS A 206 4.42 -1.85 -0.64
N ASP A 207 4.68 -0.59 -0.28
CA ASP A 207 3.74 0.53 -0.50
C ASP A 207 3.74 0.98 -1.98
N ARG A 208 2.65 0.68 -2.69
CA ARG A 208 2.50 0.93 -4.13
C ARG A 208 2.39 2.42 -4.46
N TYR A 209 1.76 3.24 -3.63
CA TYR A 209 1.70 4.68 -3.87
C TYR A 209 3.06 5.34 -3.64
N PHE A 210 3.81 4.84 -2.66
CA PHE A 210 5.17 5.29 -2.43
C PHE A 210 6.06 4.96 -3.64
N LEU A 211 5.96 3.74 -4.17
CA LEU A 211 6.65 3.34 -5.40
C LEU A 211 6.23 4.18 -6.61
N GLU A 212 4.94 4.49 -6.74
CA GLU A 212 4.40 5.26 -7.85
C GLU A 212 4.91 6.70 -7.87
N ARG A 213 5.02 7.34 -6.70
CA ARG A 213 5.31 8.79 -6.60
C ARG A 213 6.77 9.12 -6.36
N VAL A 214 7.53 8.23 -5.73
CA VAL A 214 8.94 8.48 -5.38
C VAL A 214 9.91 7.84 -6.38
N CYS A 215 9.61 6.63 -6.87
CA CYS A 215 10.55 5.90 -7.73
C CYS A 215 10.55 6.39 -9.18
N ASN A 216 11.74 6.35 -9.77
CA ASN A 216 11.93 6.55 -11.21
C ASN A 216 12.48 5.31 -11.92
N GLU A 217 12.91 4.30 -11.16
CA GLU A 217 13.38 3.03 -11.69
C GLU A 217 12.96 1.89 -10.75
N ILE A 218 12.51 0.78 -11.32
CA ILE A 218 12.12 -0.43 -10.59
C ILE A 218 13.00 -1.58 -11.06
N ILE A 219 13.62 -2.25 -10.09
CA ILE A 219 14.39 -3.45 -10.30
C ILE A 219 13.61 -4.62 -9.71
N GLU A 220 13.22 -5.56 -10.57
CA GLU A 220 12.54 -6.78 -10.18
C GLU A 220 13.51 -7.97 -10.19
N LEU A 221 13.57 -8.72 -9.09
CA LEU A 221 14.18 -10.05 -9.04
C LEU A 221 13.09 -11.13 -9.14
N ASP A 222 13.04 -11.81 -10.28
CA ASP A 222 12.14 -12.94 -10.50
C ASP A 222 12.91 -14.17 -11.00
N ASN A 223 12.74 -15.30 -10.30
CA ASN A 223 13.39 -16.58 -10.60
C ASN A 223 14.92 -16.50 -10.80
N GLY A 224 15.60 -15.69 -9.98
CA GLY A 224 17.05 -15.52 -10.04
C GLY A 224 17.54 -14.61 -11.17
N GLN A 225 16.64 -13.98 -11.93
CA GLN A 225 16.97 -13.02 -12.97
C GLN A 225 16.51 -11.62 -12.56
N LEU A 226 17.36 -10.63 -12.86
CA LEU A 226 17.11 -9.23 -12.56
C LEU A 226 16.59 -8.50 -13.81
N TYR A 227 15.51 -7.76 -13.64
CA TYR A 227 14.87 -6.96 -14.67
C TYR A 227 14.79 -5.51 -14.21
N SER A 228 15.34 -4.58 -15.00
CA SER A 228 15.24 -3.14 -14.71
C SER A 228 14.19 -2.49 -15.63
N TYR A 229 13.37 -1.65 -15.02
CA TYR A 229 12.32 -0.87 -15.67
C TYR A 229 12.49 0.60 -15.32
N LYS A 230 12.75 1.43 -16.32
CA LYS A 230 12.86 2.89 -16.15
C LYS A 230 11.46 3.51 -16.20
N GLY A 231 10.85 3.70 -15.05
CA GLY A 231 9.52 4.28 -14.89
C GLY A 231 8.98 4.11 -13.47
N ASN A 232 7.76 4.60 -13.28
CA ASN A 232 6.99 4.43 -12.06
C ASN A 232 6.43 2.99 -11.93
N TYR A 233 5.71 2.73 -10.84
CA TYR A 233 5.12 1.43 -10.54
C TYR A 233 4.10 0.97 -11.59
N SER A 234 3.27 1.89 -12.08
CA SER A 234 2.29 1.61 -13.13
C SER A 234 2.95 1.17 -14.44
N TYR A 235 4.04 1.84 -14.85
CA TYR A 235 4.82 1.45 -16.03
C TYR A 235 5.46 0.07 -15.87
N TYR A 236 5.98 -0.23 -14.68
CA TYR A 236 6.50 -1.57 -14.37
C TYR A 236 5.42 -2.64 -14.52
N LEU A 237 4.20 -2.42 -14.00
CA LEU A 237 3.10 -3.39 -14.12
C LEU A 237 2.75 -3.68 -15.58
N GLU A 238 2.59 -2.64 -16.40
CA GLU A 238 2.28 -2.78 -17.83
C GLU A 238 3.38 -3.56 -18.57
N LYS A 239 4.66 -3.20 -18.35
CA LYS A 239 5.79 -3.89 -18.99
C LYS A 239 5.94 -5.32 -18.49
N LYS A 240 5.65 -5.58 -17.22
CA LYS A 240 5.66 -6.92 -16.64
C LYS A 240 4.58 -7.78 -17.27
N GLU A 241 3.36 -7.26 -17.44
CA GLU A 241 2.27 -7.99 -18.09
C GLU A 241 2.62 -8.34 -19.54
N ALA A 242 3.08 -7.36 -20.33
CA ALA A 242 3.56 -7.58 -21.69
C ALA A 242 4.69 -8.64 -21.77
N ARG A 243 5.62 -8.62 -20.80
CA ARG A 243 6.68 -9.64 -20.69
C ARG A 243 6.08 -11.03 -20.42
N LEU A 244 5.16 -11.14 -19.47
CA LEU A 244 4.53 -12.41 -19.13
C LEU A 244 3.73 -12.99 -20.30
N GLU A 245 3.03 -12.16 -21.06
CA GLU A 245 2.32 -12.58 -22.28
C GLU A 245 3.27 -13.10 -23.37
N GLN A 246 4.39 -12.40 -23.58
CA GLN A 246 5.42 -12.83 -24.51
C GLN A 246 6.03 -14.17 -24.08
N GLU A 247 6.39 -14.30 -22.81
CA GLU A 247 6.96 -15.52 -22.24
C GLU A 247 5.96 -16.68 -22.31
N ALA A 248 4.67 -16.45 -22.04
CA ALA A 248 3.62 -17.46 -22.18
C ALA A 248 3.50 -17.94 -23.64
N THR A 249 3.59 -17.02 -24.60
CA THR A 249 3.56 -17.32 -26.04
C THR A 249 4.79 -18.14 -26.47
N GLU A 250 5.98 -17.77 -26.00
CA GLU A 250 7.24 -18.50 -26.26
C GLU A 250 7.25 -19.89 -25.62
N GLN A 251 6.73 -20.01 -24.40
CA GLN A 251 6.56 -21.30 -23.71
C GLN A 251 5.56 -22.19 -24.45
N HIS A 252 4.44 -21.63 -24.92
CA HIS A 252 3.46 -22.37 -25.70
C HIS A 252 4.08 -22.91 -27.01
N LYS A 253 4.82 -22.07 -27.75
CA LYS A 253 5.57 -22.50 -28.94
C LYS A 253 6.60 -23.60 -28.61
N SER A 254 7.36 -23.42 -27.53
CA SER A 254 8.37 -24.39 -27.06
C SER A 254 7.74 -25.73 -26.67
N LYS A 255 6.56 -25.71 -26.02
CA LYS A 255 5.81 -26.92 -25.66
C LYS A 255 5.31 -27.68 -26.88
N LEU A 256 4.83 -26.96 -27.90
CA LEU A 256 4.43 -27.57 -29.18
C LEU A 256 5.63 -28.19 -29.90
N LEU A 257 6.78 -27.52 -29.91
CA LEU A 257 8.03 -28.06 -30.46
C LEU A 257 8.49 -29.30 -29.68
N PHE A 258 8.48 -29.24 -28.35
CA PHE A 258 8.83 -30.38 -27.49
C PHE A 258 7.95 -31.60 -27.78
N LYS A 259 6.63 -31.42 -27.96
CA LYS A 259 5.72 -32.53 -28.30
C LYS A 259 6.10 -33.16 -29.64
N LYS A 260 6.39 -32.35 -30.67
CA LYS A 260 6.83 -32.83 -31.99
C LYS A 260 8.17 -33.57 -31.94
N GLU A 261 9.15 -33.04 -31.21
CA GLU A 261 10.46 -33.68 -31.07
C GLU A 261 10.40 -34.94 -30.19
N LEU A 262 9.53 -34.98 -29.18
CA LEU A 262 9.27 -36.15 -28.37
C LEU A 262 8.65 -37.29 -29.21
N ASP A 263 7.73 -36.96 -30.12
CA ASP A 263 7.19 -37.92 -31.08
C ASP A 263 8.28 -38.43 -32.06
N TRP A 264 9.22 -37.57 -32.48
CA TRP A 264 10.39 -37.98 -33.28
C TRP A 264 11.36 -38.88 -32.51
N MET A 265 11.63 -38.55 -31.24
CA MET A 265 12.40 -39.37 -30.30
C MET A 265 11.77 -40.75 -30.07
N ARG A 266 10.44 -40.83 -30.03
CA ARG A 266 9.70 -42.11 -29.88
C ARG A 266 9.66 -42.94 -31.16
N LYS A 267 9.79 -42.35 -32.34
CA LYS A 267 9.86 -43.09 -33.61
C LYS A 267 11.15 -43.93 -33.68
N GLN A 268 11.01 -45.21 -34.01
CA GLN A 268 12.15 -46.08 -34.33
C GLN A 268 12.76 -45.66 -35.69
N PRO A 269 14.10 -45.61 -35.80
CA PRO A 269 14.74 -45.32 -37.08
C PRO A 269 14.43 -46.43 -38.10
N LYS A 270 14.04 -46.05 -39.32
CA LYS A 270 13.86 -47.00 -40.42
C LYS A 270 15.23 -47.32 -41.02
N ALA A 271 15.58 -48.60 -41.06
CA ALA A 271 16.75 -49.20 -41.72
C ALA A 271 18.12 -48.58 -41.35
N ARG A 272 18.92 -49.32 -40.55
CA ARG A 272 20.40 -49.18 -40.37
C ARG A 272 20.96 -47.74 -40.28
N THR A 273 20.20 -46.78 -39.76
CA THR A 273 20.62 -45.39 -39.56
C THR A 273 20.58 -45.03 -38.07
N THR A 274 21.55 -44.23 -37.63
CA THR A 274 21.60 -43.69 -36.26
C THR A 274 20.92 -42.32 -36.21
N LYS A 275 20.29 -41.99 -35.07
CA LYS A 275 19.70 -40.66 -34.86
C LYS A 275 20.81 -39.60 -34.78
N SER A 276 20.56 -38.41 -35.32
CA SER A 276 21.52 -37.31 -35.28
C SER A 276 21.82 -36.90 -33.83
N LYS A 277 23.11 -36.83 -33.47
CA LYS A 277 23.58 -36.45 -32.13
C LYS A 277 23.23 -34.99 -31.80
N SER A 278 23.41 -34.06 -32.74
CA SER A 278 23.03 -32.65 -32.54
C SER A 278 21.55 -32.48 -32.23
N ARG A 279 20.66 -33.25 -32.86
CA ARG A 279 19.22 -33.18 -32.59
C ARG A 279 18.81 -33.80 -31.26
N ILE A 280 19.63 -34.72 -30.72
CA ILE A 280 19.46 -35.29 -29.38
C ILE A 280 19.89 -34.26 -28.32
N ASP A 281 20.98 -33.53 -28.57
CA ASP A 281 21.43 -32.44 -27.71
C ASP A 281 20.41 -31.29 -27.71
N ASP A 282 19.92 -30.88 -28.89
CA ASP A 282 18.82 -29.89 -29.03
C ASP A 282 17.56 -30.34 -28.29
N PHE A 283 17.26 -31.64 -28.26
CA PHE A 283 16.13 -32.17 -27.50
C PHE A 283 16.31 -31.99 -25.99
N GLN A 284 17.52 -32.10 -25.45
CA GLN A 284 17.77 -31.83 -24.04
C GLN A 284 17.53 -30.37 -23.69
N ASP A 285 18.02 -29.44 -24.53
CA ASP A 285 17.82 -28.00 -24.35
C ASP A 285 16.33 -27.62 -24.46
N ILE A 286 15.62 -28.17 -25.44
CA ILE A 286 14.17 -27.94 -25.61
C ILE A 286 13.39 -28.54 -24.43
N LYS A 287 13.82 -29.69 -23.91
CA LYS A 287 13.21 -30.32 -22.73
C LYS A 287 13.40 -29.46 -21.49
N GLU A 288 14.58 -28.86 -21.30
CA GLU A 288 14.85 -27.95 -20.19
C GLU A 288 14.05 -26.64 -20.30
N LYS A 289 13.97 -26.06 -21.49
CA LYS A 289 13.13 -24.87 -21.75
C LYS A 289 11.64 -25.15 -21.55
N ALA A 290 11.16 -26.33 -21.95
CA ALA A 290 9.76 -26.74 -21.80
C ALA A 290 9.39 -27.23 -20.39
N SER A 291 10.38 -27.62 -19.56
CA SER A 291 10.15 -28.07 -18.18
C SER A 291 10.10 -26.94 -17.16
N LYS A 292 10.60 -25.74 -17.50
CA LYS A 292 10.39 -24.49 -16.74
C LYS A 292 8.92 -24.11 -16.75
N ARG A 293 8.14 -24.77 -15.91
CA ARG A 293 6.69 -24.59 -15.77
C ARG A 293 6.45 -23.31 -14.96
N ARG A 294 5.88 -22.28 -15.58
CA ARG A 294 5.18 -21.24 -14.83
C ARG A 294 3.78 -21.71 -14.54
N THR A 295 3.53 -22.07 -13.29
CA THR A 295 2.17 -22.27 -12.76
C THR A 295 1.70 -20.96 -12.16
N GLU A 296 1.10 -20.10 -12.97
CA GLU A 296 0.28 -19.00 -12.46
C GLU A 296 -1.15 -19.51 -12.33
N HIS A 297 -1.55 -19.83 -11.10
CA HIS A 297 -2.92 -20.19 -10.78
C HIS A 297 -3.72 -18.91 -10.47
N GLN A 298 -4.21 -18.23 -11.50
CA GLN A 298 -5.33 -17.30 -11.32
C GLN A 298 -6.63 -18.09 -11.42
N VAL A 299 -7.23 -18.40 -10.28
CA VAL A 299 -8.56 -19.04 -10.21
C VAL A 299 -9.48 -18.12 -9.41
N GLN A 300 -10.41 -17.45 -10.09
CA GLN A 300 -11.48 -16.65 -9.50
C GLN A 300 -12.28 -17.46 -8.47
N LEU A 301 -12.68 -16.84 -7.37
CA LEU A 301 -13.34 -17.48 -6.25
C LEU A 301 -14.84 -17.12 -6.23
N GLU A 302 -15.71 -18.06 -6.58
CA GLU A 302 -17.14 -17.97 -6.24
C GLU A 302 -17.38 -18.68 -4.89
N ILE A 303 -17.17 -17.97 -3.77
CA ILE A 303 -17.41 -18.49 -2.41
C ILE A 303 -18.93 -18.48 -2.13
N ASN A 304 -19.46 -19.57 -1.56
CA ASN A 304 -20.84 -19.62 -1.05
C ASN A 304 -20.83 -19.46 0.46
N MET A 305 -21.29 -18.31 0.94
CA MET A 305 -21.44 -18.11 2.38
C MET A 305 -22.69 -18.74 2.95
N GLU A 306 -22.63 -19.07 4.23
CA GLU A 306 -23.82 -19.33 5.03
C GLU A 306 -24.73 -18.08 5.02
N ARG A 307 -26.05 -18.30 4.96
CA ARG A 307 -27.03 -17.20 4.90
C ARG A 307 -26.88 -16.29 6.12
N MET A 308 -26.54 -15.03 5.90
CA MET A 308 -26.62 -13.97 6.92
C MET A 308 -28.07 -13.53 7.12
N GLY A 309 -28.50 -13.45 8.38
CA GLY A 309 -29.76 -12.83 8.78
C GLY A 309 -29.79 -11.32 8.53
N SER A 310 -30.95 -10.69 8.77
CA SER A 310 -31.13 -9.23 8.58
C SER A 310 -30.42 -8.37 9.62
N LYS A 311 -30.06 -8.96 10.77
CA LYS A 311 -29.29 -8.29 11.85
C LYS A 311 -27.86 -8.82 11.84
N ILE A 312 -26.89 -7.92 11.75
CA ILE A 312 -25.47 -8.25 11.68
C ILE A 312 -24.80 -7.80 12.97
N LEU A 313 -24.58 -6.50 13.12
CA LEU A 313 -23.93 -5.91 14.27
C LEU A 313 -24.49 -4.49 14.47
N GLU A 314 -24.97 -4.19 15.66
CA GLU A 314 -25.46 -2.86 16.03
C GLU A 314 -24.74 -2.36 17.27
N LEU A 315 -24.22 -1.13 17.19
CA LEU A 315 -23.52 -0.45 18.26
C LEU A 315 -24.41 0.69 18.78
N HIS A 316 -24.76 0.63 20.06
CA HIS A 316 -25.64 1.60 20.70
C HIS A 316 -24.89 2.38 21.80
N LYS A 317 -24.55 3.65 21.52
CA LYS A 317 -23.90 4.61 22.44
C LYS A 317 -22.68 4.06 23.17
N ILE A 318 -21.81 3.39 22.44
CA ILE A 318 -20.63 2.75 23.02
C ILE A 318 -19.66 3.81 23.51
N SER A 319 -19.28 3.72 24.78
CA SER A 319 -18.26 4.56 25.39
C SER A 319 -17.21 3.68 26.07
N LYS A 320 -15.94 4.02 25.86
CA LYS A 320 -14.80 3.34 26.49
C LYS A 320 -13.72 4.34 26.83
N SER A 321 -13.26 4.29 28.07
CA SER A 321 -12.18 5.12 28.59
C SER A 321 -11.19 4.29 29.41
N PHE A 322 -9.90 4.52 29.19
CA PHE A 322 -8.86 4.07 30.11
C PHE A 322 -8.50 5.22 31.05
N PRO A 323 -7.88 4.96 32.22
CA PRO A 323 -7.70 5.95 33.30
C PRO A 323 -7.16 7.33 32.88
N ASN A 324 -6.34 7.40 31.82
CA ASN A 324 -5.80 8.66 31.28
C ASN A 324 -6.09 8.89 29.78
N LYS A 325 -6.98 8.11 29.16
CA LYS A 325 -7.23 8.22 27.70
C LYS A 325 -8.66 7.79 27.32
N PRO A 326 -9.54 8.73 26.94
CA PRO A 326 -10.84 8.38 26.36
C PRO A 326 -10.62 7.84 24.93
N ILE A 327 -11.25 6.71 24.61
CA ILE A 327 -11.13 6.04 23.30
C ILE A 327 -12.38 6.20 22.45
N LEU A 328 -13.57 6.00 23.04
CA LEU A 328 -14.87 6.13 22.37
C LEU A 328 -15.81 6.92 23.26
N ASP A 329 -16.58 7.84 22.67
CA ASP A 329 -17.65 8.58 23.34
C ASP A 329 -18.94 8.43 22.53
N LYS A 330 -19.93 7.73 23.10
CA LYS A 330 -21.28 7.54 22.55
C LYS A 330 -21.34 7.17 21.06
N PHE A 331 -20.44 6.31 20.61
CA PHE A 331 -20.42 5.86 19.22
C PHE A 331 -21.65 4.99 18.92
N GLU A 332 -22.36 5.31 17.83
CA GLU A 332 -23.54 4.58 17.34
C GLU A 332 -23.31 4.19 15.88
N TYR A 333 -23.53 2.92 15.55
CA TYR A 333 -23.37 2.44 14.18
C TYR A 333 -24.14 1.15 13.92
N ASN A 334 -24.75 1.02 12.74
CA ASN A 334 -25.47 -0.18 12.32
C ASN A 334 -24.82 -0.76 11.07
N PHE A 335 -24.24 -1.95 11.17
CA PHE A 335 -23.56 -2.60 10.05
C PHE A 335 -24.57 -3.19 9.07
N LEU A 336 -24.37 -2.90 7.78
CA LEU A 336 -25.14 -3.41 6.67
C LEU A 336 -24.55 -4.71 6.12
N LYS A 337 -25.35 -5.43 5.33
CA LYS A 337 -24.93 -6.71 4.74
C LYS A 337 -23.94 -6.49 3.61
N GLY A 338 -22.79 -7.16 3.70
CA GLY A 338 -21.73 -7.06 2.69
C GLY A 338 -20.96 -5.74 2.77
N GLU A 339 -21.10 -5.02 3.88
CA GLU A 339 -20.43 -3.74 4.07
C GLU A 339 -18.92 -3.95 4.27
N ARG A 340 -18.14 -3.07 3.63
CA ARG A 340 -16.67 -3.08 3.69
C ARG A 340 -16.19 -1.80 4.32
N ILE A 341 -15.80 -1.90 5.58
CA ILE A 341 -15.41 -0.76 6.40
C ILE A 341 -13.90 -0.81 6.65
N GLY A 342 -13.26 0.33 6.44
CA GLY A 342 -11.87 0.56 6.77
C GLY A 342 -11.74 1.44 7.99
N ILE A 343 -10.77 1.15 8.86
CA ILE A 343 -10.47 1.96 10.02
C ILE A 343 -9.10 2.61 9.83
N ILE A 344 -9.08 3.94 9.85
CA ILE A 344 -7.85 4.74 9.80
C ILE A 344 -7.67 5.56 11.07
N GLY A 345 -6.42 5.82 11.44
CA GLY A 345 -6.10 6.61 12.63
C GLY A 345 -4.69 6.35 13.14
N LYS A 346 -4.19 7.28 13.96
CA LYS A 346 -2.86 7.21 14.56
C LYS A 346 -2.69 5.99 15.45
N ASN A 347 -1.47 5.49 15.57
CA ASN A 347 -1.18 4.43 16.52
C ASN A 347 -1.55 4.86 17.95
N GLY A 348 -2.25 3.98 18.67
CA GLY A 348 -2.71 4.25 20.04
C GLY A 348 -3.96 5.13 20.16
N THR A 349 -4.73 5.36 19.08
CA THR A 349 -6.08 5.96 19.17
C THR A 349 -7.14 4.99 19.67
N GLY A 350 -6.83 3.69 19.76
CA GLY A 350 -7.70 2.65 20.30
C GLY A 350 -8.39 1.75 19.26
N LYS A 351 -7.87 1.70 18.03
CA LYS A 351 -8.35 0.82 16.94
C LYS A 351 -8.50 -0.64 17.40
N SER A 352 -7.46 -1.24 17.96
CA SER A 352 -7.53 -2.64 18.45
C SER A 352 -8.47 -2.80 19.65
N THR A 353 -8.63 -1.77 20.50
CA THR A 353 -9.63 -1.79 21.59
C THR A 353 -11.04 -1.81 21.01
N PHE A 354 -11.32 -1.02 19.97
CA PHE A 354 -12.60 -1.07 19.26
C PHE A 354 -12.87 -2.47 18.69
N LEU A 355 -11.89 -3.10 18.03
CA LEU A 355 -12.02 -4.47 17.52
C LEU A 355 -12.28 -5.51 18.62
N ASN A 356 -11.65 -5.36 19.79
CA ASN A 356 -11.88 -6.24 20.94
C ASN A 356 -13.30 -6.09 21.51
N ILE A 357 -13.83 -4.86 21.54
CA ILE A 357 -15.23 -4.61 21.94
C ILE A 357 -16.19 -5.26 20.94
N LEU A 358 -15.92 -5.15 19.63
CA LEU A 358 -16.74 -5.78 18.60
C LEU A 358 -16.77 -7.30 18.70
N THR A 359 -15.63 -7.91 19.05
CA THR A 359 -15.51 -9.37 19.20
C THR A 359 -15.97 -9.89 20.57
N GLY A 360 -16.37 -9.00 21.49
CA GLY A 360 -16.81 -9.35 22.84
C GLY A 360 -15.68 -9.76 23.79
N LYS A 361 -14.42 -9.47 23.45
CA LYS A 361 -13.26 -9.73 24.34
C LYS A 361 -13.15 -8.68 25.45
N ASP A 362 -13.50 -7.44 25.14
CA ASP A 362 -13.53 -6.31 26.08
C ASP A 362 -14.95 -5.79 26.21
N GLU A 363 -15.40 -5.53 27.44
CA GLU A 363 -16.71 -4.92 27.69
C GLU A 363 -16.64 -3.39 27.57
N PRO A 364 -17.63 -2.74 26.93
CA PRO A 364 -17.72 -1.29 26.93
C PRO A 364 -18.09 -0.75 28.32
N ASP A 365 -17.63 0.46 28.67
CA ASP A 365 -17.96 1.08 29.97
C ASP A 365 -19.41 1.60 29.98
N SER A 366 -19.91 1.99 28.80
CA SER A 366 -21.31 2.37 28.57
C SER A 366 -21.75 1.96 27.17
N GLY A 367 -23.05 1.78 26.98
CA GLY A 367 -23.64 1.34 25.71
C GLY A 367 -23.84 -0.17 25.62
N LYS A 368 -24.26 -0.65 24.44
CA LYS A 368 -24.48 -2.08 24.17
C LYS A 368 -24.04 -2.43 22.75
N VAL A 369 -23.42 -3.61 22.62
CA VAL A 369 -23.13 -4.25 21.33
C VAL A 369 -24.16 -5.36 21.13
N ILE A 370 -24.92 -5.32 20.04
CA ILE A 370 -25.89 -6.35 19.68
C ILE A 370 -25.35 -7.09 18.45
N ILE A 371 -25.07 -8.38 18.61
CA ILE A 371 -24.55 -9.25 17.55
C ILE A 371 -25.69 -10.16 17.08
N GLY A 372 -25.84 -10.33 15.77
CA GLY A 372 -26.80 -11.27 15.19
C GLY A 372 -26.41 -12.73 15.42
N ASP A 373 -27.38 -13.59 15.73
CA ASP A 373 -27.14 -15.01 16.05
C ASP A 373 -26.45 -15.82 14.93
N THR A 374 -26.58 -15.36 13.68
CA THR A 374 -25.98 -16.03 12.51
C THR A 374 -24.54 -15.59 12.25
N ILE A 375 -23.98 -14.64 13.00
CA ILE A 375 -22.64 -14.08 12.73
C ILE A 375 -21.54 -15.00 13.27
N LYS A 376 -20.58 -15.29 12.40
CA LYS A 376 -19.33 -16.00 12.68
C LYS A 376 -18.17 -15.07 12.36
N PHE A 377 -17.52 -14.57 13.41
CA PHE A 377 -16.35 -13.70 13.29
C PHE A 377 -15.10 -14.50 12.92
N GLY A 378 -14.39 -14.04 11.89
CA GLY A 378 -12.99 -14.39 11.65
C GLY A 378 -12.11 -13.23 12.06
N TYR A 379 -11.31 -13.39 13.11
CA TYR A 379 -10.47 -12.29 13.63
C TYR A 379 -8.98 -12.56 13.41
N TYR A 380 -8.36 -11.75 12.55
CA TYR A 380 -6.92 -11.70 12.32
C TYR A 380 -6.30 -10.64 13.24
N THR A 381 -5.45 -11.08 14.16
CA THR A 381 -4.81 -10.23 15.18
C THR A 381 -3.31 -10.08 14.94
N GLN A 382 -2.73 -8.96 15.35
CA GLN A 382 -1.29 -8.72 15.26
C GLN A 382 -0.45 -9.70 16.11
N ALA A 383 -1.02 -10.25 17.19
CA ALA A 383 -0.33 -11.20 18.09
C ALA A 383 -0.01 -12.55 17.42
N GLY A 384 -0.62 -12.84 16.27
CA GLY A 384 -0.41 -14.06 15.51
C GLY A 384 -1.05 -15.30 16.14
N ILE A 385 -0.74 -16.47 15.57
CA ILE A 385 -1.26 -17.77 16.03
C ILE A 385 -0.30 -18.44 17.01
N LYS A 386 -0.85 -19.03 18.08
CA LYS A 386 -0.11 -19.95 18.96
C LYS A 386 -0.09 -21.33 18.32
N ILE A 387 1.09 -21.80 17.93
CA ILE A 387 1.28 -23.07 17.21
C ILE A 387 1.98 -24.03 18.15
N LYS A 388 1.61 -25.32 18.11
CA LYS A 388 2.33 -26.35 18.86
C LYS A 388 3.61 -26.71 18.12
N GLU A 389 4.71 -26.83 18.85
CA GLU A 389 6.01 -27.24 18.30
C GLU A 389 5.90 -28.61 17.61
N GLY A 390 6.59 -28.77 16.48
CA GLY A 390 6.60 -30.00 15.68
C GLY A 390 5.36 -30.27 14.79
N GLN A 391 4.39 -29.35 14.68
CA GLN A 391 3.28 -29.49 13.75
C GLN A 391 3.69 -29.19 12.30
N LYS A 392 3.03 -29.86 11.34
CA LYS A 392 3.16 -29.56 9.90
C LYS A 392 2.19 -28.46 9.49
N VAL A 393 2.54 -27.71 8.46
CA VAL A 393 1.72 -26.60 7.93
C VAL A 393 0.29 -27.05 7.60
N ILE A 394 0.12 -28.19 6.92
CA ILE A 394 -1.21 -28.70 6.57
C ILE A 394 -2.03 -29.14 7.78
N ASP A 395 -1.37 -29.67 8.81
CA ASP A 395 -2.05 -30.16 10.00
C ASP A 395 -2.61 -29.00 10.83
N VAL A 396 -1.88 -27.87 10.88
CA VAL A 396 -2.37 -26.64 11.54
C VAL A 396 -3.69 -26.18 10.94
N ILE A 397 -3.83 -26.16 9.61
CA ILE A 397 -5.10 -25.74 8.99
C ILE A 397 -6.20 -26.75 9.24
N ARG A 398 -5.89 -28.06 9.17
CA ARG A 398 -6.86 -29.13 9.42
C ARG A 398 -7.43 -29.11 10.83
N GLU A 399 -6.69 -28.60 11.81
CA GLU A 399 -7.23 -28.39 13.16
C GLU A 399 -8.39 -27.36 13.19
N PHE A 400 -8.42 -26.40 12.25
CA PHE A 400 -9.48 -25.38 12.15
C PHE A 400 -10.55 -25.69 11.10
N GLY A 401 -10.26 -26.57 10.14
CA GLY A 401 -11.24 -27.05 9.15
C GLY A 401 -10.61 -27.88 8.04
N ASP A 402 -11.37 -28.84 7.50
CA ASP A 402 -10.89 -29.71 6.41
C ASP A 402 -11.15 -29.12 5.00
N TYR A 403 -12.28 -28.41 4.83
CA TYR A 403 -12.70 -27.86 3.55
C TYR A 403 -13.59 -26.61 3.70
N ILE A 404 -13.52 -25.72 2.71
CA ILE A 404 -14.45 -24.58 2.55
C ILE A 404 -15.51 -24.98 1.49
N PRO A 405 -16.82 -24.89 1.80
CA PRO A 405 -17.87 -25.11 0.81
C PRO A 405 -17.99 -23.90 -0.16
N LEU A 406 -18.08 -24.17 -1.47
CA LEU A 406 -18.23 -23.16 -2.54
C LEU A 406 -19.61 -23.21 -3.19
N MET A 407 -19.89 -22.24 -4.07
CA MET A 407 -21.12 -22.22 -4.86
C MET A 407 -21.19 -23.46 -5.75
N LYS A 408 -22.42 -23.96 -5.99
CA LYS A 408 -22.69 -25.11 -6.86
C LYS A 408 -22.11 -26.46 -6.35
N GLY A 409 -21.90 -26.61 -5.03
CA GLY A 409 -21.50 -27.89 -4.41
C GLY A 409 -20.03 -28.27 -4.57
N ARG A 410 -19.18 -27.32 -5.00
CA ARG A 410 -17.71 -27.51 -5.01
C ARG A 410 -17.14 -27.29 -3.60
N GLN A 411 -15.99 -27.87 -3.32
CA GLN A 411 -15.28 -27.71 -2.05
C GLN A 411 -13.81 -27.39 -2.33
N ILE A 412 -13.25 -26.43 -1.59
CA ILE A 412 -11.81 -26.19 -1.56
C ILE A 412 -11.24 -26.93 -0.36
N SER A 413 -10.31 -27.86 -0.59
CA SER A 413 -9.60 -28.52 0.50
C SER A 413 -8.55 -27.60 1.13
N ALA A 414 -8.17 -27.88 2.37
CA ALA A 414 -7.05 -27.19 3.03
C ALA A 414 -5.77 -27.14 2.17
N GLN A 415 -5.51 -28.21 1.40
CA GLN A 415 -4.37 -28.27 0.48
C GLN A 415 -4.47 -27.23 -0.65
N GLN A 416 -5.64 -27.12 -1.27
CA GLN A 416 -5.88 -26.16 -2.34
C GLN A 416 -5.85 -24.71 -1.83
N LEU A 417 -6.30 -24.47 -0.59
CA LEU A 417 -6.18 -23.16 0.05
C LEU A 417 -4.71 -22.77 0.25
N LEU A 418 -3.88 -23.70 0.73
CA LEU A 418 -2.44 -23.50 0.88
C LEU A 418 -1.75 -23.22 -0.46
N GLU A 419 -2.05 -24.01 -1.50
CA GLU A 419 -1.47 -23.78 -2.84
C GLU A 419 -1.78 -22.35 -3.35
N ARG A 420 -2.97 -21.82 -3.06
CA ARG A 420 -3.37 -20.45 -3.47
C ARG A 420 -2.59 -19.36 -2.72
N PHE A 421 -2.32 -19.54 -1.44
CA PHE A 421 -1.48 -18.65 -0.65
C PHE A 421 0.03 -18.88 -0.89
N LEU A 422 0.38 -19.48 -2.03
CA LEU A 422 1.74 -19.70 -2.52
C LEU A 422 2.55 -20.66 -1.63
N PHE A 423 1.89 -21.63 -0.98
CA PHE A 423 2.56 -22.75 -0.33
C PHE A 423 2.68 -23.93 -1.29
N ASP A 424 3.89 -24.13 -1.81
CA ASP A 424 4.21 -25.30 -2.62
C ASP A 424 3.91 -26.62 -1.88
N ARG A 425 3.56 -27.66 -2.63
CA ARG A 425 3.26 -28.99 -2.06
C ARG A 425 4.34 -29.53 -1.12
N LYS A 426 5.61 -29.25 -1.38
CA LYS A 426 6.71 -29.66 -0.50
C LYS A 426 6.62 -28.96 0.86
N LYS A 427 6.44 -27.63 0.84
CA LYS A 427 6.34 -26.78 2.04
C LYS A 427 5.14 -27.10 2.91
N GLN A 428 4.06 -27.62 2.33
CA GLN A 428 2.86 -28.01 3.09
C GLN A 428 3.11 -29.13 4.10
N TYR A 429 4.13 -29.97 3.85
CA TYR A 429 4.54 -31.05 4.73
C TYR A 429 5.75 -30.71 5.60
N ASP A 430 6.30 -29.51 5.45
CA ASP A 430 7.36 -29.01 6.33
C ASP A 430 6.79 -28.60 7.69
N PHE A 431 7.70 -28.46 8.66
CA PHE A 431 7.38 -27.99 9.99
C PHE A 431 7.17 -26.48 10.00
N VAL A 432 6.23 -26.01 10.81
CA VAL A 432 5.88 -24.59 10.87
C VAL A 432 7.03 -23.71 11.39
N GLU A 433 7.93 -24.28 12.19
CA GLU A 433 9.13 -23.60 12.70
C GLU A 433 10.11 -23.18 11.60
N LYS A 434 10.09 -23.86 10.45
CA LYS A 434 10.95 -23.52 9.31
C LYS A 434 10.38 -22.38 8.46
N LEU A 435 9.13 -21.99 8.69
CA LEU A 435 8.49 -20.93 7.92
C LEU A 435 9.03 -19.56 8.34
N SER A 436 9.26 -18.71 7.35
CA SER A 436 9.56 -17.29 7.57
C SER A 436 8.38 -16.58 8.25
N GLY A 437 8.63 -15.42 8.89
CA GLY A 437 7.58 -14.63 9.54
C GLY A 437 6.40 -14.31 8.62
N GLY A 438 6.66 -13.91 7.37
CA GLY A 438 5.62 -13.65 6.36
C GLY A 438 4.87 -14.91 5.91
N GLU A 439 5.52 -16.08 5.86
CA GLU A 439 4.83 -17.37 5.63
C GLU A 439 3.96 -17.76 6.82
N ARG A 440 4.41 -17.53 8.05
CA ARG A 440 3.60 -17.79 9.26
C ARG A 440 2.35 -16.92 9.30
N LYS A 441 2.44 -15.66 8.90
CA LYS A 441 1.28 -14.76 8.78
C LYS A 441 0.28 -15.23 7.71
N ARG A 442 0.78 -15.67 6.55
CA ARG A 442 -0.06 -16.29 5.51
C ARG A 442 -0.77 -17.53 6.01
N LEU A 443 -0.07 -18.40 6.72
CA LEU A 443 -0.65 -19.58 7.35
C LEU A 443 -1.76 -19.17 8.33
N TYR A 444 -1.52 -18.16 9.16
CA TYR A 444 -2.52 -17.66 10.09
C TYR A 444 -3.77 -17.16 9.37
N LEU A 445 -3.63 -16.38 8.31
CA LEU A 445 -4.76 -15.96 7.49
C LEU A 445 -5.54 -17.19 6.95
N CYS A 446 -4.87 -18.20 6.42
CA CYS A 446 -5.52 -19.44 5.96
C CYS A 446 -6.34 -20.13 7.07
N THR A 447 -5.83 -20.13 8.32
CA THR A 447 -6.53 -20.75 9.47
C THR A 447 -7.82 -20.03 9.86
N ILE A 448 -7.95 -18.74 9.54
CA ILE A 448 -9.18 -17.98 9.76
C ILE A 448 -10.15 -18.22 8.61
N LEU A 449 -9.65 -18.20 7.37
CA LEU A 449 -10.48 -18.38 6.17
C LEU A 449 -11.09 -19.78 6.07
N ILE A 450 -10.40 -20.82 6.55
CA ILE A 450 -10.91 -22.20 6.54
C ILE A 450 -12.16 -22.37 7.42
N GLN A 451 -12.36 -21.50 8.41
CA GLN A 451 -13.53 -21.53 9.29
C GLN A 451 -14.81 -21.02 8.61
N ASN A 452 -14.69 -20.49 7.39
CA ASN A 452 -15.78 -19.89 6.62
C ASN A 452 -16.54 -18.79 7.40
N PRO A 453 -15.85 -17.73 7.89
CA PRO A 453 -16.49 -16.63 8.60
C PRO A 453 -17.35 -15.78 7.65
N ASN A 454 -18.44 -15.22 8.17
CA ASN A 454 -19.28 -14.27 7.41
C ASN A 454 -19.04 -12.80 7.79
N PHE A 455 -18.30 -12.57 8.88
CA PHE A 455 -17.79 -11.27 9.28
C PHE A 455 -16.29 -11.40 9.50
N LEU A 456 -15.49 -10.74 8.67
CA LEU A 456 -14.03 -10.80 8.72
C LEU A 456 -13.46 -9.50 9.31
N ILE A 457 -12.64 -9.63 10.35
CA ILE A 457 -11.92 -8.52 10.99
C ILE A 457 -10.43 -8.74 10.75
N LEU A 458 -9.79 -7.79 10.08
CA LEU A 458 -8.37 -7.83 9.77
C LEU A 458 -7.64 -6.66 10.44
N ASP A 459 -6.90 -6.94 11.52
CA ASP A 459 -6.03 -5.94 12.16
C ASP A 459 -4.64 -5.96 11.53
N GLU A 460 -4.32 -4.94 10.72
CA GLU A 460 -3.04 -4.74 10.03
C GLU A 460 -2.59 -5.95 9.18
N PRO A 461 -3.43 -6.45 8.25
CA PRO A 461 -3.14 -7.68 7.50
C PRO A 461 -1.99 -7.53 6.51
N THR A 462 -1.70 -6.30 6.08
CA THR A 462 -0.72 -6.01 5.02
C THR A 462 0.73 -6.04 5.51
N ASN A 463 0.95 -5.92 6.82
CA ASN A 463 2.30 -5.89 7.39
C ASN A 463 3.06 -7.20 7.14
N ASP A 464 4.28 -7.08 6.62
CA ASP A 464 5.21 -8.18 6.30
C ASP A 464 4.72 -9.14 5.19
N LEU A 465 3.72 -8.73 4.40
CA LEU A 465 3.31 -9.43 3.18
C LEU A 465 3.97 -8.81 1.95
N ASP A 466 4.38 -9.65 0.99
CA ASP A 466 4.88 -9.14 -0.29
C ASP A 466 3.74 -8.72 -1.23
N ILE A 467 4.07 -7.87 -2.21
CA ILE A 467 3.14 -7.39 -3.24
C ILE A 467 2.36 -8.54 -3.91
N VAL A 468 3.03 -9.68 -4.15
CA VAL A 468 2.38 -10.84 -4.78
C VAL A 468 1.32 -11.44 -3.86
N THR A 469 1.63 -11.64 -2.58
CA THR A 469 0.65 -12.13 -1.60
C THR A 469 -0.45 -11.12 -1.34
N LEU A 470 -0.13 -9.82 -1.29
CA LEU A 470 -1.12 -8.75 -1.14
C LEU A 470 -2.13 -8.77 -2.30
N ASN A 471 -1.68 -8.95 -3.54
CA ASN A 471 -2.57 -9.09 -4.69
C ASN A 471 -3.50 -10.31 -4.56
N VAL A 472 -3.00 -11.45 -4.08
CA VAL A 472 -3.83 -12.65 -3.84
C VAL A 472 -4.87 -12.38 -2.75
N LEU A 473 -4.47 -11.69 -1.68
CA LEU A 473 -5.37 -11.29 -0.58
C LEU A 473 -6.44 -10.30 -1.07
N GLU A 474 -6.06 -9.29 -1.85
CA GLU A 474 -7.00 -8.32 -2.43
C GLU A 474 -8.03 -9.01 -3.31
N SER A 475 -7.61 -9.88 -4.23
CA SER A 475 -8.53 -10.64 -5.09
C SER A 475 -9.48 -11.49 -4.25
N PHE A 476 -8.98 -12.11 -3.17
CA PHE A 476 -9.83 -12.88 -2.25
C PHE A 476 -10.87 -12.00 -1.54
N LEU A 477 -10.46 -10.83 -1.03
CA LEU A 477 -11.33 -9.93 -0.27
C LEU A 477 -12.36 -9.20 -1.15
N LEU A 478 -12.01 -8.92 -2.41
CA LEU A 478 -12.96 -8.39 -3.39
C LEU A 478 -14.09 -9.39 -3.67
N ASP A 479 -13.75 -10.67 -3.80
CA ASP A 479 -14.71 -11.76 -4.03
C ASP A 479 -15.48 -12.18 -2.76
N PHE A 480 -15.13 -11.64 -1.58
CA PHE A 480 -15.75 -12.00 -0.31
C PHE A 480 -17.15 -11.36 -0.15
N PRO A 481 -18.23 -12.14 -0.07
CA PRO A 481 -19.61 -11.61 0.00
C PRO A 481 -20.06 -11.21 1.41
N GLY A 482 -19.19 -11.36 2.41
CA GLY A 482 -19.48 -11.08 3.82
C GLY A 482 -19.19 -9.65 4.23
N CYS A 483 -19.36 -9.35 5.51
CA CYS A 483 -18.97 -8.05 6.04
C CYS A 483 -17.47 -8.04 6.34
N LEU A 484 -16.80 -6.96 5.98
CA LEU A 484 -15.36 -6.83 6.11
C LEU A 484 -15.03 -5.59 6.92
N LEU A 485 -14.20 -5.76 7.95
CA LEU A 485 -13.64 -4.68 8.75
C LEU A 485 -12.12 -4.76 8.72
N VAL A 486 -11.48 -3.76 8.12
CA VAL A 486 -10.02 -3.74 7.92
C VAL A 486 -9.41 -2.57 8.67
N VAL A 487 -8.38 -2.84 9.46
CA VAL A 487 -7.43 -1.82 9.92
C VAL A 487 -6.17 -1.97 9.10
N SER A 488 -5.79 -0.95 8.34
CA SER A 488 -4.52 -0.94 7.61
C SER A 488 -4.04 0.47 7.38
N HIS A 489 -2.71 0.64 7.34
CA HIS A 489 -2.08 1.86 6.82
C HIS A 489 -1.74 1.77 5.32
N ASP A 490 -2.02 0.63 4.67
CA ASP A 490 -1.82 0.49 3.23
C ASP A 490 -2.96 1.16 2.46
N ARG A 491 -2.67 2.37 1.99
CA ARG A 491 -3.58 3.24 1.23
C ARG A 491 -4.14 2.56 -0.01
N TYR A 492 -3.31 1.86 -0.77
CA TYR A 492 -3.74 1.20 -2.01
C TYR A 492 -4.68 0.04 -1.72
N PHE A 493 -4.37 -0.73 -0.67
CA PHE A 493 -5.23 -1.81 -0.20
C PHE A 493 -6.60 -1.30 0.27
N MET A 494 -6.60 -0.20 1.02
CA MET A 494 -7.83 0.43 1.50
C MET A 494 -8.67 0.95 0.33
N ASP A 495 -8.07 1.67 -0.63
CA ASP A 495 -8.79 2.22 -1.78
C ASP A 495 -9.46 1.17 -2.66
N LYS A 496 -8.87 -0.02 -2.75
CA LYS A 496 -9.38 -1.09 -3.59
C LYS A 496 -10.50 -1.91 -2.93
N ILE A 497 -10.51 -2.01 -1.60
CA ILE A 497 -11.35 -2.96 -0.86
C ILE A 497 -12.46 -2.26 -0.08
N VAL A 498 -12.21 -1.06 0.41
CA VAL A 498 -13.09 -0.38 1.36
C VAL A 498 -14.00 0.60 0.65
N ASP A 499 -15.28 0.56 1.02
CA ASP A 499 -16.31 1.47 0.51
C ASP A 499 -16.71 2.52 1.57
N HIS A 500 -16.29 2.33 2.83
CA HIS A 500 -16.66 3.15 3.98
C HIS A 500 -15.52 3.31 5.00
N LEU A 501 -15.24 4.50 5.52
CA LEU A 501 -14.13 4.75 6.44
C LEU A 501 -14.54 5.27 7.82
N PHE A 502 -13.98 4.65 8.87
CA PHE A 502 -13.98 5.17 10.23
C PHE A 502 -12.65 5.84 10.54
N VAL A 503 -12.69 7.15 10.80
CA VAL A 503 -11.51 7.97 11.04
C VAL A 503 -11.38 8.27 12.53
N PHE A 504 -10.39 7.65 13.17
CA PHE A 504 -10.08 7.87 14.59
C PHE A 504 -9.14 9.06 14.73
N ARG A 505 -9.69 10.25 14.98
CA ARG A 505 -8.94 11.50 15.24
C ARG A 505 -8.25 11.48 16.61
N GLY A 506 -8.72 10.62 17.51
CA GLY A 506 -8.26 10.54 18.90
C GLY A 506 -9.13 11.39 19.83
N LYS A 507 -8.86 11.33 21.15
CA LYS A 507 -9.69 11.98 22.18
C LYS A 507 -11.18 11.59 22.13
N ALA A 508 -11.46 10.33 21.76
CA ALA A 508 -12.80 9.77 21.61
C ALA A 508 -13.67 10.28 20.45
N GLU A 509 -13.08 10.99 19.48
CA GLU A 509 -13.74 11.34 18.23
C GLU A 509 -13.50 10.28 17.16
N VAL A 510 -14.60 9.69 16.67
CA VAL A 510 -14.64 8.79 15.50
C VAL A 510 -15.55 9.44 14.48
N GLU A 511 -14.97 9.81 13.35
CA GLU A 511 -15.68 10.39 12.21
C GLU A 511 -16.05 9.28 11.22
N ASP A 512 -17.27 9.34 10.72
CA ASP A 512 -17.85 8.40 9.77
C ASP A 512 -17.83 9.01 8.37
N PHE A 513 -17.11 8.40 7.43
CA PHE A 513 -16.91 8.97 6.09
C PHE A 513 -17.26 7.96 4.98
N PRO A 514 -18.36 8.15 4.25
CA PRO A 514 -18.73 7.31 3.11
C PRO A 514 -17.79 7.58 1.93
N GLY A 515 -16.98 6.59 1.56
CA GLY A 515 -15.99 6.69 0.49
C GLY A 515 -14.70 5.93 0.79
N ASN A 516 -13.78 5.96 -0.17
CA ASN A 516 -12.48 5.34 -0.04
C ASN A 516 -11.45 6.31 0.60
N TYR A 517 -10.19 5.87 0.70
CA TYR A 517 -9.13 6.64 1.33
C TYR A 517 -8.73 7.87 0.51
N SER A 518 -8.65 7.74 -0.81
CA SER A 518 -8.36 8.84 -1.72
C SER A 518 -9.43 9.94 -1.66
N ASP A 519 -10.71 9.56 -1.56
CA ASP A 519 -11.84 10.49 -1.43
C ASP A 519 -11.77 11.26 -0.09
N PHE A 520 -11.49 10.55 1.00
CA PHE A 520 -11.30 11.15 2.32
C PHE A 520 -10.15 12.17 2.30
N ARG A 521 -9.06 11.87 1.60
CA ARG A 521 -7.93 12.79 1.45
C ARG A 521 -8.26 14.05 0.68
N ALA A 522 -8.99 13.92 -0.43
CA ALA A 522 -9.45 15.07 -1.19
C ALA A 522 -10.36 15.99 -0.36
N TYR A 523 -11.19 15.41 0.50
CA TYR A 523 -12.05 16.13 1.44
C TYR A 523 -11.27 16.84 2.58
N GLU A 524 -10.26 16.18 3.14
CA GLU A 524 -9.37 16.80 4.14
C GLU A 524 -8.59 17.99 3.55
N ASP A 525 -8.06 17.83 2.34
CA ASP A 525 -7.27 18.89 1.70
C ASP A 525 -8.12 20.13 1.38
N SER A 526 -9.38 19.95 0.97
CA SER A 526 -10.30 21.06 0.72
C SER A 526 -10.70 21.76 2.02
N THR A 527 -11.04 21.02 3.07
CA THR A 527 -11.39 21.58 4.38
C THR A 527 -10.21 22.26 5.08
N GLU A 528 -8.98 21.78 4.90
CA GLU A 528 -7.78 22.48 5.38
C GLU A 528 -7.53 23.81 4.64
N GLN A 529 -7.78 23.87 3.33
CA GLN A 529 -7.66 25.09 2.54
C GLN A 529 -8.73 26.12 2.92
N GLU A 530 -9.97 25.69 3.17
CA GLU A 530 -11.04 26.54 3.69
C GLU A 530 -10.72 27.07 5.09
N ASN A 531 -10.15 26.23 5.97
CA ASN A 531 -9.76 26.66 7.31
C ASN A 531 -8.54 27.59 7.34
N LYS A 532 -7.58 27.42 6.42
CA LYS A 532 -6.44 28.34 6.24
C LYS A 532 -6.91 29.69 5.68
N THR A 533 -7.79 29.69 4.68
CA THR A 533 -8.37 30.93 4.13
C THR A 533 -9.30 31.63 5.12
N ALA A 534 -10.03 30.89 5.97
CA ALA A 534 -10.82 31.47 7.06
C ALA A 534 -9.94 32.06 8.18
N LYS A 535 -8.81 31.42 8.51
CA LYS A 535 -7.86 31.92 9.52
C LYS A 535 -7.09 33.15 9.03
N GLU A 536 -6.67 33.18 7.77
CA GLU A 536 -6.04 34.37 7.16
C GLU A 536 -7.02 35.56 7.08
N LYS A 537 -8.32 35.32 6.84
CA LYS A 537 -9.36 36.37 6.92
C LYS A 537 -9.65 36.84 8.36
N SER A 538 -9.31 36.07 9.38
CA SER A 538 -9.54 36.41 10.79
C SER A 538 -8.34 37.11 11.48
N GLY A 539 -7.17 37.13 10.83
CA GLY A 539 -5.93 37.70 11.37
C GLY A 539 -5.81 39.23 11.28
N ASP A 540 -6.61 39.90 10.44
CA ASP A 540 -6.38 41.30 10.09
C ASP A 540 -7.59 42.24 10.33
N ASN A 541 -8.44 41.94 11.32
CA ASN A 541 -9.58 42.79 11.64
C ASN A 541 -9.77 43.03 13.14
N LYS A 542 -8.79 43.72 13.74
CA LYS A 542 -8.98 44.50 14.96
C LYS A 542 -8.67 45.99 14.72
N ASN A 543 -9.32 46.59 13.73
CA ASN A 543 -9.70 48.00 13.75
C ASN A 543 -10.46 48.36 12.48
N GLN A 544 -11.79 48.24 12.52
CA GLN A 544 -12.70 49.33 12.11
C GLN A 544 -14.14 48.89 12.37
N LYS A 545 -14.75 49.55 13.35
CA LYS A 545 -16.20 49.60 13.50
C LYS A 545 -16.76 50.52 12.42
N ASN A 546 -17.88 50.06 11.86
CA ASN A 546 -18.89 50.81 11.11
C ASN A 546 -18.44 51.37 9.76
N THR A 547 -18.79 50.68 8.69
CA THR A 547 -19.88 51.05 7.77
C THR A 547 -19.94 50.01 6.64
N TRP A 548 -21.06 49.96 5.90
CA TRP A 548 -21.34 49.08 4.75
C TRP A 548 -21.96 47.72 5.10
N LYS A 549 -23.26 47.78 5.40
CA LYS A 549 -24.21 46.81 4.85
C LYS A 549 -24.23 46.98 3.34
N GLU A 550 -24.39 45.86 2.64
CA GLU A 550 -24.41 45.68 1.17
C GLU A 550 -23.05 45.36 0.55
N GLU A 551 -22.69 44.07 0.59
CA GLU A 551 -22.49 43.25 -0.61
C GLU A 551 -22.32 41.78 -0.17
N ASN A 552 -23.45 41.07 -0.10
CA ASN A 552 -23.50 39.60 -0.04
C ASN A 552 -24.75 39.15 -0.79
N THR A 553 -24.72 39.41 -2.10
CA THR A 553 -25.64 38.81 -3.09
C THR A 553 -24.83 38.38 -4.31
N ALA A 554 -23.84 37.52 -4.09
CA ALA A 554 -23.50 36.52 -5.09
C ALA A 554 -24.18 35.23 -4.65
N ASN A 555 -24.80 34.50 -5.57
CA ASN A 555 -25.51 33.23 -5.37
C ASN A 555 -27.02 33.33 -5.12
N LYS A 556 -27.72 34.21 -5.86
CA LYS A 556 -29.12 33.96 -6.23
C LYS A 556 -29.32 34.28 -7.69
N LEU A 557 -29.77 33.29 -8.47
CA LEU A 557 -30.21 33.45 -9.86
C LEU A 557 -31.08 34.71 -9.99
N THR A 558 -30.74 35.58 -10.94
CA THR A 558 -31.56 36.74 -11.28
C THR A 558 -32.94 36.29 -11.77
N PHE A 559 -33.94 37.16 -11.66
CA PHE A 559 -35.32 36.85 -12.10
C PHE A 559 -35.39 36.40 -13.58
N GLN A 560 -34.48 36.89 -14.42
CA GLN A 560 -34.36 36.48 -15.81
C GLN A 560 -33.81 35.06 -15.94
N GLU A 561 -32.77 34.70 -15.19
CA GLU A 561 -32.17 33.36 -15.16
C GLU A 561 -33.11 32.30 -14.57
N GLN A 562 -33.90 32.64 -13.54
CA GLN A 562 -34.93 31.73 -13.02
C GLN A 562 -36.03 31.43 -14.05
N LYS A 563 -36.36 32.42 -14.89
CA LYS A 563 -37.34 32.25 -15.98
C LYS A 563 -36.73 31.42 -17.12
N GLU A 564 -35.46 31.66 -17.44
CA GLU A 564 -34.69 30.88 -18.42
C GLU A 564 -34.59 29.41 -18.01
N TYR A 565 -34.25 29.11 -16.75
CA TYR A 565 -34.17 27.76 -16.21
C TYR A 565 -35.48 26.96 -16.39
N LYS A 566 -36.62 27.56 -16.00
CA LYS A 566 -37.95 26.95 -16.19
C LYS A 566 -38.34 26.79 -17.66
N GLN A 567 -37.79 27.62 -18.54
CA GLN A 567 -38.05 27.56 -19.98
C GLN A 567 -37.19 26.49 -20.65
N LEU A 568 -35.93 26.35 -20.25
CA LEU A 568 -35.02 25.30 -20.69
C LEU A 568 -35.55 23.91 -20.34
N GLU A 569 -36.07 23.72 -19.12
CA GLU A 569 -36.66 22.45 -18.69
C GLU A 569 -37.84 22.03 -19.59
N LYS A 570 -38.74 22.96 -19.91
CA LYS A 570 -39.86 22.71 -20.84
C LYS A 570 -39.40 22.47 -22.27
N ASP A 571 -38.33 23.14 -22.70
CA ASP A 571 -37.80 23.00 -24.05
C ASP A 571 -37.06 21.69 -24.25
N ILE A 572 -36.29 21.23 -23.26
CA ILE A 572 -35.62 19.93 -23.26
C ILE A 572 -36.68 18.83 -23.33
N GLN A 573 -37.73 18.90 -22.51
CA GLN A 573 -38.82 17.92 -22.53
C GLN A 573 -39.54 17.87 -23.91
N LYS A 574 -39.73 19.02 -24.56
CA LYS A 574 -40.27 19.07 -25.94
C LYS A 574 -39.33 18.48 -26.97
N LEU A 575 -38.02 18.65 -26.82
CA LEU A 575 -37.04 18.08 -27.74
C LEU A 575 -36.91 16.57 -27.54
N GLU A 576 -36.99 16.06 -26.31
CA GLU A 576 -36.98 14.62 -26.01
C GLU A 576 -38.23 13.90 -26.55
N THR A 577 -39.40 14.53 -26.46
CA THR A 577 -40.63 14.01 -27.07
C THR A 577 -40.56 14.00 -28.60
N LYS A 578 -39.94 15.01 -29.23
CA LYS A 578 -39.66 14.99 -30.67
C LYS A 578 -38.62 13.94 -31.07
N LYS A 579 -37.56 13.77 -30.27
CA LYS A 579 -36.53 12.74 -30.47
C LYS A 579 -37.14 11.34 -30.45
N SER A 580 -37.98 11.05 -29.45
CA SER A 580 -38.66 9.75 -29.37
C SER A 580 -39.65 9.54 -30.52
N ALA A 581 -40.36 10.58 -30.97
CA ALA A 581 -41.21 10.50 -32.15
C ALA A 581 -40.41 10.17 -33.43
N LEU A 582 -39.27 10.84 -33.67
CA LEU A 582 -38.41 10.56 -34.81
C LEU A 582 -37.77 9.17 -34.74
N GLN A 583 -37.34 8.73 -33.56
CA GLN A 583 -36.83 7.37 -33.33
C GLN A 583 -37.88 6.30 -33.65
N ASN A 584 -39.15 6.57 -33.35
CA ASN A 584 -40.25 5.68 -33.70
C ASN A 584 -40.53 5.66 -35.21
N MET A 585 -40.26 6.75 -35.94
CA MET A 585 -40.38 6.75 -37.40
C MET A 585 -39.36 5.82 -38.06
N PHE A 586 -38.15 5.69 -37.51
CA PHE A 586 -37.13 4.74 -38.01
C PHE A 586 -37.53 3.26 -37.92
N LEU A 587 -38.59 2.92 -37.17
CA LEU A 587 -39.11 1.56 -37.08
C LEU A 587 -40.04 1.19 -38.24
N ASP A 588 -40.40 2.14 -39.11
CA ASP A 588 -41.26 1.88 -40.27
C ASP A 588 -40.46 1.20 -41.41
N PRO A 589 -40.79 -0.04 -41.80
CA PRO A 589 -40.07 -0.77 -42.85
C PRO A 589 -40.22 -0.20 -44.27
N SER A 590 -41.10 0.80 -44.46
CA SER A 590 -41.41 1.40 -45.76
C SER A 590 -40.57 2.63 -46.13
N LEU A 591 -39.66 3.07 -45.25
CA LEU A 591 -38.85 4.27 -45.45
C LEU A 591 -37.79 4.11 -46.56
N SER A 592 -37.71 5.10 -47.44
CA SER A 592 -36.69 5.14 -48.49
C SER A 592 -35.32 5.60 -47.96
N GLY A 593 -34.23 5.22 -48.63
CA GLY A 593 -32.86 5.56 -48.19
C GLY A 593 -32.57 7.08 -48.09
N GLU A 594 -33.26 7.91 -48.88
CA GLU A 594 -33.16 9.37 -48.80
C GLU A 594 -33.96 9.97 -47.62
N GLU A 595 -35.04 9.32 -47.19
CA GLU A 595 -35.81 9.75 -46.02
C GLU A 595 -35.07 9.39 -44.72
N ILE A 596 -34.43 8.21 -44.69
CA ILE A 596 -33.58 7.77 -43.57
C ILE A 596 -32.41 8.75 -43.35
N SER A 597 -31.78 9.24 -44.42
CA SER A 597 -30.66 10.19 -44.29
C SER A 597 -31.12 11.55 -43.78
N LYS A 598 -32.27 12.06 -44.25
CA LYS A 598 -32.88 13.30 -43.74
C LYS A 598 -33.28 13.19 -42.27
N LEU A 599 -33.95 12.10 -41.89
CA LEU A 599 -34.34 11.85 -40.50
C LEU A 599 -33.11 11.69 -39.58
N SER A 600 -32.01 11.13 -40.09
CA SER A 600 -30.77 10.98 -39.33
C SER A 600 -30.11 12.33 -39.06
N ILE A 601 -30.08 13.23 -40.06
CA ILE A 601 -29.58 14.61 -39.89
C ILE A 601 -30.44 15.36 -38.87
N GLU A 602 -31.76 15.30 -39.00
CA GLU A 602 -32.69 15.97 -38.08
C GLU A 602 -32.58 15.45 -36.64
N LEU A 603 -32.39 14.13 -36.47
CA LEU A 603 -32.16 13.52 -35.16
C LEU A 603 -30.82 13.95 -34.55
N THR A 604 -29.79 14.12 -35.38
CA THR A 604 -28.48 14.62 -34.95
C THR A 604 -28.56 16.08 -34.50
N GLU A 605 -29.29 16.93 -35.25
CA GLU A 605 -29.53 18.33 -34.87
C GLU A 605 -30.32 18.45 -33.56
N ILE A 606 -31.33 17.60 -33.36
CA ILE A 606 -32.11 17.58 -32.11
C ILE A 606 -31.27 17.12 -30.93
N ASN A 607 -30.40 16.12 -31.10
CA ASN A 607 -29.48 15.70 -30.04
C ASN A 607 -28.53 16.83 -29.64
N ASN A 608 -27.89 17.48 -30.60
CA ASN A 608 -27.00 18.61 -30.33
C ASN A 608 -27.74 19.76 -29.62
N ALA A 609 -28.99 20.02 -30.00
CA ALA A 609 -29.82 21.04 -29.35
C ALA A 609 -30.23 20.66 -27.91
N ILE A 610 -30.43 19.38 -27.61
CA ILE A 610 -30.68 18.89 -26.24
C ILE A 610 -29.41 19.05 -25.40
N ASP A 611 -28.25 18.67 -25.94
CA ASP A 611 -26.98 18.71 -25.22
C ASP A 611 -26.62 20.16 -24.84
N LEU A 612 -26.68 21.09 -25.81
CA LEU A 612 -26.41 22.52 -25.57
C LEU A 612 -27.38 23.14 -24.54
N LYS A 613 -28.66 22.78 -24.58
CA LYS A 613 -29.65 23.28 -23.61
C LYS A 613 -29.47 22.65 -22.23
N SER A 614 -29.02 21.40 -22.18
CA SER A 614 -28.76 20.68 -20.93
C SER A 614 -27.52 21.24 -20.23
N GLU A 615 -26.44 21.51 -20.95
CA GLU A 615 -25.25 22.19 -20.41
C GLU A 615 -25.63 23.53 -19.78
N ARG A 616 -26.39 24.36 -20.50
CA ARG A 616 -26.86 25.66 -19.97
C ARG A 616 -27.79 25.50 -18.75
N TRP A 617 -28.58 24.43 -18.71
CA TRP A 617 -29.43 24.13 -17.56
C TRP A 617 -28.60 23.69 -16.34
N PHE A 618 -27.53 22.90 -16.54
CA PHE A 618 -26.59 22.52 -15.48
C PHE A 618 -25.86 23.73 -14.91
N GLU A 619 -25.38 24.65 -15.76
CA GLU A 619 -24.75 25.90 -15.30
C GLU A 619 -25.70 26.71 -14.40
N LEU A 620 -26.96 26.84 -14.78
CA LEU A 620 -27.97 27.56 -13.99
C LEU A 620 -28.39 26.79 -12.72
N ALA A 621 -28.29 25.45 -12.71
CA ALA A 621 -28.53 24.63 -11.52
C ALA A 621 -27.40 24.78 -10.50
N ASP A 622 -26.14 24.77 -10.96
CA ASP A 622 -24.96 24.94 -10.11
C ASP A 622 -24.92 26.33 -9.44
N ILE A 623 -25.40 27.37 -10.13
CA ILE A 623 -25.55 28.74 -9.58
C ILE A 623 -26.71 28.84 -8.57
N ARG A 624 -27.66 27.90 -8.60
CA ARG A 624 -28.79 27.87 -7.66
C ARG A 624 -28.45 27.14 -6.37
N ASP A 625 -27.68 26.05 -6.49
CA ASP A 625 -27.40 25.13 -5.40
C ASP A 625 -26.10 25.50 -4.64
N ASN A 626 -25.19 26.28 -5.27
CA ASN A 626 -24.12 27.05 -4.59
C ASN A 626 -24.60 28.44 -4.22
#